data_AF-A0A848GA21-F1
#
_entry.id   AF-A0A848GA21-F1
#
_cell.length_a   1.000
_cell.length_b   1.000
_cell.length_c   1.000
_cell.angle_alpha   90.00
_cell.angle_beta   90.00
_cell.angle_gamma   90.00
#
_symmetry.space_group_name_H-M   'P 1'
#
loop_
_entity.id
_entity.type
_entity.pdbx_description
1 polymer ?
#
loop_
_entity_poly.entity_id
_entity_poly.type
_entity_poly.pdbx_seq_one_letter_code
_entity_poly.pdbx_strand_id
1 'polypeptide(L)'
;MRDSTQEEQLETLRSMGRSWVGLAAQGMFVVPALIVFYKAFTLREYGLIPIGAGLLLFAAVVFQGMPHIRRAIQGIDSDDRCEGTAQISIEESSETTYYKAIVTTPLRGRWVFHFQPQGWTPEEVVLPVECRFIDGVEWPVLVVAEPGLISPREVPKALMRET
;
A
#
# COMPACT_ATOMS: atom_id res chain seq x y z
N MET A 1 -1.08 -10.30 -25.52
CA MET A 1 -0.85 -9.80 -24.15
C MET A 1 -1.46 -10.84 -23.22
N ARG A 2 -0.68 -11.39 -22.31
CA ARG A 2 -1.07 -12.52 -21.45
C ARG A 2 -1.46 -11.90 -20.12
N ASP A 3 -2.75 -11.92 -19.79
CA ASP A 3 -3.24 -11.41 -18.50
C ASP A 3 -2.58 -12.20 -17.38
N SER A 4 -1.92 -11.49 -16.46
CA SER A 4 -1.39 -12.07 -15.23
C SER A 4 -2.56 -12.56 -14.39
N THR A 5 -2.61 -13.85 -14.08
CA THR A 5 -3.66 -14.43 -13.24
C THR A 5 -3.67 -13.78 -11.85
N GLN A 6 -4.85 -13.70 -11.21
CA GLN A 6 -5.00 -13.15 -9.84
C GLN A 6 -3.99 -13.76 -8.85
N GLU A 7 -3.68 -15.05 -9.03
CA GLU A 7 -2.67 -15.75 -8.26
C GLU A 7 -1.27 -15.15 -8.44
N GLU A 8 -0.85 -14.81 -9.66
CA GLU A 8 0.44 -14.14 -9.91
C GLU A 8 0.50 -12.74 -9.27
N GLN A 9 -0.62 -12.03 -9.21
CA GLN A 9 -0.68 -10.70 -8.57
C GLN A 9 -0.58 -10.83 -7.03
N LEU A 10 -1.29 -11.80 -6.46
CA LEU A 10 -1.19 -12.16 -5.05
C LEU A 10 0.22 -12.67 -4.69
N GLU A 11 0.84 -13.44 -5.58
CA GLU A 11 2.19 -13.97 -5.39
C GLU A 11 3.25 -12.88 -5.56
N THR A 12 3.02 -11.90 -6.44
CA THR A 12 3.88 -10.71 -6.60
C THR A 12 3.76 -9.79 -5.39
N LEU A 13 2.55 -9.57 -4.85
CA LEU A 13 2.35 -8.83 -3.60
C LEU A 13 2.94 -9.57 -2.40
N ARG A 14 2.78 -10.89 -2.33
CA ARG A 14 3.43 -11.74 -1.32
C ARG A 14 4.95 -11.74 -1.46
N SER A 15 5.52 -11.75 -2.67
CA SER A 15 6.96 -11.71 -2.89
C SER A 15 7.53 -10.32 -2.57
N MET A 16 6.80 -9.24 -2.83
CA MET A 16 7.14 -7.89 -2.36
C MET A 16 7.13 -7.82 -0.82
N GLY A 17 6.19 -8.50 -0.16
CA GLY A 17 6.13 -8.57 1.31
C GLY A 17 7.16 -9.50 1.95
N ARG A 18 7.55 -10.58 1.25
CA ARG A 18 8.44 -11.63 1.76
C ARG A 18 9.92 -11.40 1.40
N SER A 19 10.24 -10.63 0.37
CA SER A 19 11.61 -10.48 -0.11
C SER A 19 12.40 -9.31 0.52
N TRP A 20 12.16 -8.02 0.24
CA TRP A 20 13.37 -7.17 0.22
C TRP A 20 13.23 -5.64 0.31
N VAL A 21 12.28 -5.06 1.04
CA VAL A 21 12.23 -3.57 1.16
C VAL A 21 12.35 -3.05 2.60
N GLY A 22 11.75 -3.72 3.57
CA GLY A 22 11.87 -3.29 4.98
C GLY A 22 13.27 -3.50 5.56
N LEU A 23 13.78 -4.74 5.52
CA LEU A 23 15.04 -5.11 6.18
C LEU A 23 16.30 -4.77 5.35
N ALA A 24 16.24 -4.87 4.03
CA ALA A 24 17.37 -4.56 3.14
C ALA A 24 17.63 -3.03 3.05
N ALA A 25 16.58 -2.21 2.94
CA ALA A 25 16.71 -0.76 3.01
C ALA A 25 17.13 -0.28 4.41
N GLN A 26 16.69 -0.97 5.47
CA GLN A 26 17.14 -0.71 6.84
C GLN A 26 18.64 -0.97 7.00
N GLY A 27 19.18 -2.05 6.42
CA GLY A 27 20.62 -2.27 6.39
C GLY A 27 21.39 -1.22 5.58
N MET A 28 20.86 -0.81 4.42
CA MET A 28 21.55 0.09 3.48
C MET A 28 21.86 1.48 4.04
N PHE A 29 21.04 2.01 4.95
CA PHE A 29 21.25 3.35 5.54
C PHE A 29 21.67 3.31 7.01
N VAL A 30 21.22 2.31 7.79
CA VAL A 30 21.58 2.19 9.22
C VAL A 30 23.02 1.70 9.38
N VAL A 31 23.49 0.76 8.54
CA VAL A 31 24.87 0.23 8.65
C VAL A 31 25.91 1.33 8.34
N PRO A 32 25.79 2.12 7.26
CA PRO A 32 26.71 3.25 7.05
C PRO A 32 26.62 4.30 8.15
N ALA A 33 25.42 4.61 8.66
CA ALA A 33 25.26 5.55 9.77
C ALA A 33 25.99 5.06 11.03
N LEU A 34 25.87 3.78 11.38
CA LEU A 34 26.58 3.17 12.51
C LEU A 34 28.11 3.19 12.32
N ILE A 35 28.60 2.95 11.10
CA ILE A 35 30.03 3.03 10.77
C ILE A 35 30.53 4.48 10.93
N VAL A 36 29.76 5.46 10.46
CA VAL A 36 30.08 6.90 10.58
C VAL A 36 30.11 7.33 12.04
N PHE A 37 29.11 6.93 12.84
CA PHE A 37 29.10 7.20 14.28
C PHE A 37 30.26 6.52 15.01
N TYR A 38 30.54 5.24 14.70
CA TYR A 38 31.68 4.52 15.27
C TYR A 38 32.99 5.24 14.97
N LYS A 39 33.19 5.70 13.73
CA LYS A 39 34.38 6.49 13.36
C LYS A 39 34.41 7.85 14.07
N ALA A 40 33.29 8.56 14.15
CA ALA A 40 33.21 9.86 14.83
C ALA A 40 33.60 9.76 16.31
N PHE A 41 33.15 8.73 17.02
CA PHE A 41 33.47 8.51 18.43
C PHE A 41 34.87 7.93 18.66
N THR A 42 35.34 7.01 17.80
CA THR A 42 36.64 6.34 17.97
C THR A 42 37.81 7.20 17.52
N LEU A 43 37.65 7.98 16.45
CA LEU A 43 38.69 8.86 15.89
C LEU A 43 38.58 10.32 16.39
N ARG A 44 37.60 10.63 17.25
CA ARG A 44 37.24 11.99 17.70
C ARG A 44 36.96 12.98 16.55
N GLU A 45 36.60 12.46 15.38
CA GLU A 45 36.19 13.24 14.21
C GLU A 45 34.73 13.65 14.33
N TYR A 46 34.43 14.53 15.29
CA TYR A 46 33.07 14.99 15.57
C TYR A 46 32.38 15.68 14.38
N GLY A 47 33.15 16.11 13.36
CA GLY A 47 32.61 16.65 12.10
C GLY A 47 31.79 15.64 11.27
N LEU A 48 31.90 14.34 11.56
CA LEU A 48 31.14 13.28 10.88
C LEU A 48 29.74 13.04 11.49
N ILE A 49 29.47 13.55 12.70
CA ILE A 49 28.17 13.43 13.38
C ILE A 49 26.99 13.94 12.52
N PRO A 50 27.03 15.12 11.88
CA PRO A 50 25.92 15.59 11.06
C PRO A 50 25.65 14.67 9.85
N ILE A 51 26.66 14.00 9.31
CA ILE A 51 26.51 13.05 8.19
C ILE A 51 25.78 11.79 8.67
N GLY A 52 26.20 11.24 9.82
CA GLY A 52 25.52 10.09 10.44
C GLY A 52 24.07 10.40 10.81
N ALA A 53 23.82 11.59 11.36
CA ALA A 53 22.47 12.05 11.70
C ALA A 53 21.60 12.24 10.44
N GLY A 54 22.15 12.82 9.37
CA GLY A 54 21.45 12.99 8.09
C GLY A 54 21.04 11.66 7.45
N LEU A 55 21.90 10.65 7.50
CA LEU A 55 21.58 9.30 6.99
C LEU A 55 20.45 8.63 7.77
N LEU A 56 20.43 8.77 9.10
CA LEU A 56 19.34 8.25 9.93
C LEU A 56 18.02 8.99 9.67
N LEU A 57 18.08 10.31 9.49
CA LEU A 57 16.90 11.13 9.22
C LEU A 57 16.32 10.82 7.84
N PHE A 58 17.17 10.64 6.82
CA PHE A 58 16.76 10.20 5.49
C PHE A 58 16.13 8.80 5.53
N ALA A 59 16.73 7.87 6.28
CA ALA A 59 16.13 6.55 6.50
C ALA A 59 14.72 6.69 7.12
N ALA A 60 14.56 7.50 8.17
CA ALA A 60 13.27 7.74 8.81
C ALA A 60 12.21 8.30 7.85
N VAL A 61 12.58 9.21 6.95
CA VAL A 61 11.69 9.75 5.91
C VAL A 61 11.26 8.68 4.90
N VAL A 62 12.20 7.86 4.42
CA VAL A 62 11.88 6.72 3.54
C VAL A 62 10.93 5.73 4.24
N PHE A 63 11.13 5.49 5.55
CA PHE A 63 10.25 4.63 6.33
C PHE A 63 8.84 5.17 6.55
N GLN A 64 8.67 6.49 6.63
CA GLN A 64 7.34 7.11 6.73
C GLN A 64 6.53 7.01 5.42
N GLY A 65 7.18 6.79 4.27
CA GLY A 65 6.53 6.72 2.96
C GLY A 65 5.82 5.41 2.61
N MET A 66 5.92 4.34 3.42
CA MET A 66 5.38 3.00 3.06
C MET A 66 4.32 2.38 4.01
N PRO A 67 3.40 3.14 4.63
CA PRO A 67 2.37 2.53 5.50
C PRO A 67 1.32 1.73 4.70
N HIS A 68 1.05 2.10 3.45
CA HIS A 68 -0.01 1.49 2.64
C HIS A 68 0.33 0.07 2.17
N ILE A 69 1.58 -0.17 1.77
CA ILE A 69 2.06 -1.50 1.35
C ILE A 69 2.09 -2.48 2.53
N ARG A 70 2.53 -2.00 3.71
CA ARG A 70 2.57 -2.82 4.92
C ARG A 70 1.17 -3.25 5.38
N ARG A 71 0.18 -2.36 5.25
CA ARG A 71 -1.23 -2.65 5.55
C ARG A 71 -1.87 -3.59 4.52
N ALA A 72 -1.56 -3.43 3.23
CA ALA A 72 -2.01 -4.35 2.19
C ALA A 72 -1.48 -5.78 2.41
N ILE A 73 -0.22 -5.91 2.82
CA ILE A 73 0.38 -7.22 3.18
C ILE A 73 -0.31 -7.82 4.42
N GLN A 74 -0.58 -7.03 5.46
CA GLN A 74 -1.36 -7.51 6.62
C GLN A 74 -2.78 -7.93 6.22
N GLY A 75 -3.39 -7.26 5.24
CA GLY A 75 -4.69 -7.64 4.69
C GLY A 75 -4.69 -8.98 3.94
N ILE A 76 -3.55 -9.44 3.40
CA ILE A 76 -3.47 -10.73 2.69
C ILE A 76 -3.72 -11.90 3.65
N ASP A 77 -3.14 -11.83 4.86
CA ASP A 77 -3.25 -12.88 5.88
C ASP A 77 -4.36 -12.59 6.92
N SER A 78 -5.19 -11.57 6.69
CA SER A 78 -6.32 -11.26 7.57
C SER A 78 -7.47 -12.24 7.37
N ASP A 79 -7.97 -12.78 8.47
CA ASP A 79 -9.21 -13.56 8.53
C ASP A 79 -10.47 -12.67 8.49
N ASP A 80 -10.31 -11.35 8.64
CA ASP A 80 -11.43 -10.41 8.60
C ASP A 80 -11.82 -10.05 7.16
N ARG A 81 -12.64 -10.92 6.58
CA ARG A 81 -13.14 -10.85 5.21
C ARG A 81 -14.63 -10.58 5.21
N CYS A 82 -15.06 -9.64 4.38
CA CYS A 82 -16.47 -9.31 4.20
C CYS A 82 -16.77 -9.21 2.72
N GLU A 83 -17.87 -9.83 2.28
CA GLU A 83 -18.38 -9.63 0.93
C GLU A 83 -18.92 -8.20 0.77
N GLY A 84 -18.75 -7.65 -0.42
CA GLY A 84 -19.20 -6.32 -0.79
C GLY A 84 -19.39 -6.19 -2.29
N THR A 85 -19.65 -4.96 -2.71
CA THR A 85 -19.84 -4.61 -4.11
C THR A 85 -18.97 -3.40 -4.43
N ALA A 86 -18.18 -3.48 -5.50
CA ALA A 86 -17.40 -2.36 -6.01
C ALA A 86 -18.07 -1.83 -7.28
N GLN A 87 -18.38 -0.54 -7.29
CA GLN A 87 -18.80 0.19 -8.48
C GLN A 87 -17.60 0.96 -9.02
N ILE A 88 -17.16 0.63 -10.23
CA ILE A 88 -16.02 1.26 -10.87
C ILE A 88 -16.52 2.41 -11.77
N SER A 89 -15.82 3.53 -11.73
CA SER A 89 -16.03 4.69 -12.61
C SER A 89 -14.69 5.17 -13.14
N ILE A 90 -14.67 5.58 -14.40
CA ILE A 90 -13.46 6.03 -15.10
C ILE A 90 -13.60 7.52 -15.32
N GLU A 91 -12.79 8.31 -14.64
CA GLU A 91 -12.74 9.76 -14.84
C GLU A 91 -11.55 10.07 -15.78
N GLU A 92 -11.82 10.26 -17.06
CA GLU A 92 -10.82 10.71 -18.03
C GLU A 92 -10.64 12.23 -17.96
N SER A 93 -9.44 12.66 -17.57
CA SER A 93 -9.00 14.06 -17.72
C SER A 93 -8.10 14.19 -18.94
N SER A 94 -7.95 15.41 -19.47
CA SER A 94 -7.15 15.72 -20.67
C SER A 94 -5.68 15.30 -20.59
N GLU A 95 -5.16 15.01 -19.39
CA GLU A 95 -3.78 14.60 -19.15
C GLU A 95 -3.64 13.24 -18.44
N THR A 96 -4.69 12.70 -17.81
CA THR A 96 -4.60 11.49 -16.98
C THR A 96 -5.95 10.81 -16.80
N THR A 97 -5.98 9.49 -16.94
CA THR A 97 -7.12 8.64 -16.59
C THR A 97 -7.08 8.30 -15.10
N TYR A 98 -8.13 8.66 -14.37
CA TYR A 98 -8.29 8.34 -12.96
C TYR A 98 -9.32 7.22 -12.80
N TYR A 99 -8.94 6.16 -12.08
CA TYR A 99 -9.84 5.05 -11.77
C TYR A 99 -10.35 5.18 -10.35
N LYS A 100 -11.68 5.16 -10.23
CA LYS A 100 -12.39 5.32 -8.97
C LYS A 100 -13.23 4.09 -8.72
N ALA A 101 -13.13 3.54 -7.51
CA ALA A 101 -13.97 2.45 -7.05
C ALA A 101 -14.76 2.91 -5.83
N ILE A 102 -16.08 2.76 -5.87
CA ILE A 102 -16.95 2.92 -4.72
C ILE A 102 -17.25 1.54 -4.17
N VAL A 103 -16.67 1.21 -3.03
CA VAL A 103 -16.83 -0.11 -2.41
C VAL A 103 -17.85 0.01 -1.29
N THR A 104 -18.86 -0.83 -1.37
CA THR A 104 -19.96 -0.90 -0.41
C THR A 104 -19.95 -2.27 0.24
N THR A 105 -19.92 -2.29 1.56
CA THR A 105 -20.08 -3.50 2.37
C THR A 105 -21.39 -3.39 3.16
N PRO A 106 -22.25 -4.41 3.15
CA PRO A 106 -23.54 -4.35 3.84
C PRO A 106 -23.42 -4.05 5.34
N LEU A 107 -22.34 -4.51 5.97
CA LEU A 107 -22.16 -4.49 7.42
C LEU A 107 -21.24 -3.37 7.94
N ARG A 108 -20.39 -2.78 7.09
CA ARG A 108 -19.33 -1.86 7.57
C ARG A 108 -19.36 -0.48 6.93
N GLY A 109 -20.04 -0.30 5.80
CA GLY A 109 -20.25 1.01 5.19
C GLY A 109 -19.74 1.11 3.76
N ARG A 110 -19.52 2.35 3.33
CA ARG A 110 -19.24 2.71 1.95
C ARG A 110 -18.05 3.65 1.87
N TRP A 111 -17.12 3.36 0.96
CA TRP A 111 -15.90 4.16 0.79
C TRP A 111 -15.58 4.38 -0.68
N VAL A 112 -14.90 5.48 -0.96
CA VAL A 112 -14.38 5.83 -2.30
C VAL A 112 -12.87 5.64 -2.32
N PHE A 113 -12.41 4.85 -3.27
CA PHE A 113 -11.01 4.54 -3.52
C PHE A 113 -10.59 5.12 -4.86
N HIS A 114 -9.48 5.85 -4.86
CA HIS A 114 -8.69 6.02 -6.08
C HIS A 114 -7.69 4.87 -6.12
N PHE A 115 -7.72 4.12 -7.22
CA PHE A 115 -6.85 2.97 -7.40
C PHE A 115 -6.15 3.05 -8.76
N GLN A 116 -5.05 2.30 -8.88
CA GLN A 116 -4.37 2.11 -10.14
C GLN A 116 -4.46 0.63 -10.48
N PRO A 117 -5.07 0.26 -11.61
CA PRO A 117 -5.21 -1.15 -11.97
C PRO A 117 -3.83 -1.73 -12.25
N GLN A 118 -3.57 -2.92 -11.71
CA GLN A 118 -2.31 -3.64 -11.91
C GLN A 118 -2.60 -4.84 -12.79
N GLY A 119 -2.14 -4.84 -14.04
CA GLY A 119 -2.26 -6.01 -14.92
C GLY A 119 -3.67 -6.32 -15.43
N TRP A 120 -4.62 -5.41 -15.30
CA TRP A 120 -5.96 -5.51 -15.89
C TRP A 120 -6.46 -4.13 -16.34
N THR A 121 -7.45 -4.08 -17.24
CA THR A 121 -8.08 -2.83 -17.67
C THR A 121 -9.48 -2.76 -17.06
N PRO A 122 -9.74 -1.83 -16.12
CA PRO A 122 -11.04 -1.70 -15.51
C PRO A 122 -12.06 -1.13 -16.49
N GLU A 123 -13.26 -1.68 -16.44
CA GLU A 123 -14.43 -1.20 -17.18
C GLU A 123 -15.40 -0.53 -16.20
N GLU A 124 -16.31 0.32 -16.70
CA GLU A 124 -17.39 0.88 -15.86
C GLU A 124 -18.43 -0.19 -15.57
N VAL A 125 -18.26 -0.87 -14.43
CA VAL A 125 -19.09 -2.00 -14.05
C VAL A 125 -19.24 -2.10 -12.54
N VAL A 126 -20.31 -2.79 -12.12
CA VAL A 126 -20.58 -3.15 -10.73
C VAL A 126 -20.19 -4.62 -10.55
N LEU A 127 -19.27 -4.89 -9.63
CA LEU A 127 -18.67 -6.20 -9.43
C LEU A 127 -18.88 -6.68 -8.00
N PRO A 128 -19.16 -7.98 -7.77
CA PRO A 128 -19.01 -8.57 -6.45
C PRO A 128 -17.52 -8.56 -6.06
N VAL A 129 -17.24 -8.20 -4.82
CA VAL A 129 -15.87 -8.11 -4.30
C VAL A 129 -15.74 -8.69 -2.90
N GLU A 130 -14.59 -9.27 -2.60
CA GLU A 130 -14.20 -9.62 -1.24
C GLU A 130 -13.36 -8.47 -0.66
N CYS A 131 -13.86 -7.86 0.41
CA CYS A 131 -13.17 -6.80 1.14
C CYS A 131 -12.42 -7.40 2.32
N ARG A 132 -11.13 -7.05 2.47
CA ARG A 132 -10.30 -7.47 3.60
C ARG A 132 -9.96 -6.30 4.49
N PHE A 133 -10.12 -6.51 5.79
CA PHE A 133 -9.90 -5.52 6.83
C PHE A 133 -8.75 -5.94 7.74
N ILE A 134 -8.18 -4.99 8.47
CA ILE A 134 -7.17 -5.24 9.51
C ILE A 134 -7.53 -4.41 10.73
N ASP A 135 -7.13 -4.89 11.91
CA ASP A 135 -7.40 -4.19 13.16
C ASP A 135 -6.81 -2.76 13.16
N GLY A 136 -7.60 -1.81 13.63
CA GLY A 136 -7.24 -0.39 13.70
C GLY A 136 -7.39 0.38 12.38
N VAL A 137 -7.96 -0.22 11.34
CA VAL A 137 -8.30 0.46 10.08
C VAL A 137 -9.79 0.30 9.78
N GLU A 138 -10.51 1.42 9.68
CA GLU A 138 -11.97 1.43 9.52
C GLU A 138 -12.44 1.10 8.10
N TRP A 139 -11.56 1.15 7.11
CA TRP A 139 -11.84 0.88 5.70
C TRP A 139 -11.14 -0.39 5.21
N PRO A 140 -11.62 -1.03 4.13
CA PRO A 140 -10.96 -2.21 3.59
C PRO A 140 -9.58 -1.84 3.02
N VAL A 141 -8.57 -2.58 3.44
CA VAL A 141 -7.18 -2.37 3.00
C VAL A 141 -6.87 -3.07 1.68
N LEU A 142 -7.66 -4.08 1.33
CA LEU A 142 -7.59 -4.79 0.05
C LEU A 142 -8.99 -5.17 -0.40
N VAL A 143 -9.28 -4.96 -1.68
CA VAL A 143 -10.55 -5.34 -2.29
C VAL A 143 -10.23 -6.25 -3.47
N VAL A 144 -10.75 -7.48 -3.42
CA VAL A 144 -10.49 -8.53 -4.41
C VAL A 144 -11.71 -8.65 -5.30
N ALA A 145 -11.57 -8.34 -6.59
CA ALA A 145 -12.59 -8.52 -7.61
C ALA A 145 -12.16 -9.61 -8.59
N GLU A 146 -13.10 -10.33 -9.21
CA GLU A 146 -12.83 -11.35 -10.23
C GLU A 146 -11.83 -10.89 -11.33
N PRO A 147 -11.93 -9.67 -11.90
CA PRO A 147 -10.98 -9.21 -12.92
C PRO A 147 -9.62 -8.75 -12.37
N GLY A 148 -9.49 -8.51 -11.06
CA GLY A 148 -8.24 -8.05 -10.48
C GLY A 148 -8.35 -7.41 -9.09
N LEU A 149 -7.19 -7.02 -8.55
CA LEU A 149 -7.08 -6.41 -7.23
C LEU A 149 -7.31 -4.90 -7.28
N ILE A 150 -8.04 -4.39 -6.29
CA ILE A 150 -8.26 -2.97 -6.04
C ILE A 150 -7.59 -2.64 -4.70
N SER A 151 -6.49 -1.89 -4.75
CA SER A 151 -5.78 -1.40 -3.57
C SER A 151 -5.86 0.13 -3.49
N PRO A 152 -6.18 0.71 -2.32
CA PRO A 152 -6.16 2.16 -2.13
C PRO A 152 -4.75 2.71 -2.38
N ARG A 153 -4.63 3.75 -3.21
CA ARG A 153 -3.39 4.55 -3.31
C ARG A 153 -3.27 5.56 -2.17
N GLU A 154 -4.42 5.98 -1.65
CA GLU A 154 -4.56 6.99 -0.59
C GLU A 154 -5.52 6.49 0.50
N VAL A 155 -5.62 7.23 1.61
CA VAL A 155 -6.67 6.98 2.61
C VAL A 155 -8.03 7.21 1.93
N PRO A 156 -8.89 6.18 1.86
CA PRO A 156 -10.17 6.31 1.18
C PRO A 156 -11.11 7.23 1.96
N LYS A 157 -11.96 7.94 1.22
CA LYS A 157 -12.99 8.78 1.83
C LYS A 157 -14.19 7.92 2.19
N ALA A 158 -14.54 7.89 3.48
CA ALA A 158 -15.81 7.31 3.92
C ALA A 158 -16.96 8.16 3.38
N LEU A 159 -17.89 7.52 2.67
CA LEU A 159 -19.17 8.12 2.34
C LEU A 159 -20.08 7.84 3.52
N MET A 160 -20.43 8.89 4.27
CA MET A 160 -21.42 8.75 5.35
C MET A 160 -22.70 8.16 4.77
N ARG A 161 -23.30 7.22 5.52
CA ARG A 161 -24.63 6.70 5.25
C ARG A 161 -25.57 7.90 5.28
N GLU A 162 -26.11 8.32 4.14
CA GLU A 162 -27.28 9.19 4.16
C GLU A 162 -28.41 8.39 4.83
N THR A 163 -28.72 8.76 6.08
CA THR A 163 -29.89 8.33 6.84
C THR A 163 -31.16 8.89 6.24
#